data_AF-A0A8T4FS42-F1
#
_entry.id   AF-A0A8T4FS42-F1
#
_cell.length_a   1.000
_cell.length_b   1.000
_cell.length_c   1.000
_cell.angle_alpha   90.00
_cell.angle_beta   90.00
_cell.angle_gamma   90.00
#
_symmetry.space_group_name_H-M   'P 1'
#
loop_
_entity.id
_entity.type
_entity.pdbx_description
1 polymer ?
#
loop_
_entity_poly.entity_id
_entity_poly.type
_entity_poly.pdbx_seq_one_letter_code
_entity_poly.pdbx_strand_id
1 'polypeptide(L)'
;MFRRPDAVAVMSAALCGLILVGALASCMPGLYTYGADAEFSDGKCRFTVESSGSQPYSALVLSHGSLPAVEDLRIYLDPTHEEYFRDAYKGSHVYGLNQEYYAEQAVKMASVRGFHGASTCGPAELSAFLKETLPDPSGCGILVMTYSLPADVYAGNGSDLIIEWVKAGGTLFWMSSEIGRYYVDGSGLHEVPGGQGLFLGDKKVNTSPRTSDRPSSDLTGALSMRSSNLMFSIPSEGGLALGFGDGEYSSIAF
;
A
#
# COMPACT_ATOMS: atom_id res chain seq x y z
N MET A 1 52.93 36.30 -1.58
CA MET A 1 53.32 35.18 -2.46
C MET A 1 52.11 34.24 -2.59
N PHE A 2 51.32 34.38 -3.65
CA PHE A 2 50.14 33.54 -3.86
C PHE A 2 50.59 32.15 -4.32
N ARG A 3 50.35 31.11 -3.51
CA ARG A 3 50.54 29.71 -3.92
C ARG A 3 49.62 29.45 -5.10
N ARG A 4 50.19 29.07 -6.26
CA ARG A 4 49.39 28.61 -7.39
C ARG A 4 48.53 27.44 -6.92
N PRO A 5 47.23 27.42 -7.22
CA PRO A 5 46.38 26.30 -6.84
C PRO A 5 46.95 25.03 -7.49
N ASP A 6 47.10 23.99 -6.67
CA ASP A 6 47.60 22.69 -7.11
C ASP A 6 46.67 22.18 -8.22
N ALA A 7 47.23 21.90 -9.40
CA ALA A 7 46.46 21.45 -10.55
C ALA A 7 45.65 20.18 -10.24
N VAL A 8 46.14 19.35 -9.32
CA VAL A 8 45.43 18.16 -8.83
C VAL A 8 44.20 18.55 -8.01
N ALA A 9 44.30 19.58 -7.17
CA ALA A 9 43.18 20.09 -6.39
C ALA A 9 42.11 20.74 -7.28
N VAL A 10 42.53 21.48 -8.33
CA VAL A 10 41.60 22.09 -9.30
C VAL A 10 40.86 21.02 -10.10
N MET A 11 41.58 20.00 -10.59
CA MET A 11 40.97 18.88 -11.32
C MET A 11 40.02 18.06 -10.45
N SER A 12 40.39 17.81 -9.18
CA SER A 12 39.53 17.08 -8.24
C SER A 12 38.25 17.86 -7.91
N ALA A 13 38.35 19.17 -7.71
CA ALA A 13 37.18 20.03 -7.50
C ALA A 13 36.27 20.07 -8.73
N ALA A 14 36.84 20.11 -9.93
CA ALA A 14 36.08 20.05 -11.17
C ALA A 14 35.34 18.70 -11.33
N LEU A 15 36.01 17.58 -11.02
CA LEU A 15 35.40 16.25 -11.08
C LEU A 15 34.25 16.09 -10.07
N CYS A 16 34.44 16.54 -8.82
CA CYS A 16 33.39 16.56 -7.80
C CYS A 16 32.20 17.44 -8.21
N GLY A 17 32.47 18.60 -8.83
CA GLY A 17 31.42 19.47 -9.38
C GLY A 17 30.63 18.78 -10.49
N LEU A 18 31.30 18.05 -11.38
CA LEU A 18 30.66 17.31 -12.48
C LEU A 18 29.81 16.14 -11.97
N ILE A 19 30.28 15.44 -10.94
CA ILE A 19 29.52 14.38 -10.26
C ILE A 19 28.29 14.97 -9.54
N LEU A 20 28.43 16.10 -8.86
CA LEU A 20 27.32 16.78 -8.19
C LEU A 20 26.29 17.32 -9.19
N VAL A 21 26.72 17.89 -10.31
CA VAL A 21 25.82 18.33 -11.39
C VAL A 21 25.13 17.13 -12.04
N GLY A 22 25.85 16.03 -12.29
CA GLY A 22 25.27 14.79 -12.80
C GLY A 22 24.25 14.17 -11.83
N ALA A 23 24.55 14.17 -10.53
CA ALA A 23 23.66 13.70 -9.47
C ALA A 23 22.41 14.59 -9.35
N LEU A 24 22.59 15.92 -9.40
CA LEU A 24 21.48 16.87 -9.40
C LEU A 24 20.62 16.70 -10.65
N ALA A 25 21.21 16.56 -11.83
CA ALA A 25 20.50 16.28 -13.07
C ALA A 25 19.73 14.95 -12.99
N SER A 26 20.32 13.88 -12.46
CA SER A 26 19.59 12.60 -12.28
C SER A 26 18.43 12.69 -11.28
N CYS A 27 18.46 13.66 -10.36
CA CYS A 27 17.41 13.89 -9.35
C CYS A 27 16.43 15.00 -9.73
N MET A 28 16.64 15.74 -10.82
CA MET A 28 15.72 16.78 -11.26
C MET A 28 14.50 16.16 -11.98
N PRO A 29 13.27 16.39 -11.49
CA PRO A 29 12.08 16.00 -12.24
C PRO A 29 12.03 16.80 -13.56
N GLY A 30 11.82 16.11 -14.68
CA GLY A 30 11.55 16.76 -15.98
C GLY A 30 12.64 16.73 -17.05
N LEU A 31 13.75 15.99 -16.87
CA LEU A 31 14.72 15.76 -17.96
C LEU A 31 14.21 14.82 -19.06
N TYR A 32 13.15 14.08 -18.76
CA TYR A 32 12.51 13.15 -19.68
C TYR A 32 10.99 13.29 -19.53
N THR A 33 10.26 13.31 -20.65
CA THR A 33 8.82 13.14 -20.65
C THR A 33 8.49 11.66 -20.70
N TYR A 34 7.71 11.21 -19.73
CA TYR A 34 7.10 9.88 -19.72
C TYR A 34 5.62 10.08 -19.49
N GLY A 35 4.80 9.39 -20.28
CA GLY A 35 3.35 9.38 -20.16
C GLY A 35 2.84 7.98 -20.44
N ALA A 36 1.82 7.55 -19.71
CA ALA A 36 1.09 6.34 -20.01
C ALA A 36 -0.39 6.64 -19.80
N ASP A 37 -1.20 6.35 -20.81
CA ASP A 37 -2.65 6.49 -20.79
C ASP A 37 -3.25 5.16 -21.27
N ALA A 38 -4.41 4.78 -20.74
CA ALA A 38 -5.14 3.59 -21.15
C ALA A 38 -6.65 3.81 -21.08
N GLU A 39 -7.34 3.53 -22.18
CA GLU A 39 -8.79 3.56 -22.32
C GLU A 39 -9.30 2.15 -22.65
N PHE A 40 -10.25 1.66 -21.87
CA PHE A 40 -10.91 0.39 -22.13
C PHE A 40 -12.30 0.64 -22.75
N SER A 41 -12.53 0.13 -23.97
CA SER A 41 -13.83 0.22 -24.66
C SER A 41 -14.08 -1.04 -25.49
N ASP A 42 -15.31 -1.53 -25.49
CA ASP A 42 -15.75 -2.69 -26.30
C ASP A 42 -14.83 -3.93 -26.19
N GLY A 43 -14.37 -4.23 -24.96
CA GLY A 43 -13.48 -5.37 -24.69
C GLY A 43 -12.05 -5.19 -25.21
N LYS A 44 -11.66 -3.98 -25.61
CA LYS A 44 -10.32 -3.63 -26.09
C LYS A 44 -9.72 -2.54 -25.21
N CYS A 45 -8.48 -2.75 -24.80
CA CYS A 45 -7.66 -1.73 -24.16
C CYS A 45 -6.85 -1.00 -25.24
N ARG A 46 -7.11 0.29 -25.44
CA ARG A 46 -6.21 1.18 -26.16
C ARG A 46 -5.30 1.81 -25.13
N PHE A 47 -4.00 1.73 -25.32
CA PHE A 47 -3.04 2.40 -24.45
C PHE A 47 -2.08 3.25 -25.29
N THR A 48 -1.64 4.36 -24.72
CA THR A 48 -0.65 5.27 -25.29
C THR A 48 0.51 5.35 -24.31
N VAL A 49 1.73 5.12 -24.79
CA VAL A 49 2.95 5.34 -24.01
C VAL A 49 3.79 6.40 -24.72
N GLU A 50 4.10 7.46 -24.01
CA GLU A 50 5.02 8.50 -24.45
C GLU A 50 6.32 8.37 -23.67
N SER A 51 7.45 8.38 -24.39
CA SER A 51 8.76 8.47 -23.78
C SER A 51 9.69 9.32 -24.64
N SER A 52 10.38 10.27 -24.03
CA SER A 52 11.49 11.00 -24.66
C SER A 52 12.78 10.19 -24.77
N GLY A 53 12.78 8.92 -24.31
CA GLY A 53 13.91 8.00 -24.37
C GLY A 53 13.60 6.75 -25.19
N SER A 54 14.65 6.05 -25.62
CA SER A 54 14.52 4.73 -26.25
C SER A 54 14.59 3.65 -25.17
N GLN A 55 13.45 3.34 -24.55
CA GLN A 55 13.35 2.28 -23.54
C GLN A 55 12.37 1.18 -24.00
N PRO A 56 12.66 -0.10 -23.70
CA PRO A 56 11.68 -1.16 -23.87
C PRO A 56 10.49 -0.91 -22.92
N TYR A 57 9.27 -1.00 -23.44
CA TYR A 57 8.05 -0.91 -22.66
C TYR A 57 7.28 -2.23 -22.73
N SER A 58 6.49 -2.50 -21.71
CA SER A 58 5.55 -3.62 -21.67
C SER A 58 4.24 -3.10 -21.09
N ALA A 59 3.13 -3.45 -21.72
CA ALA A 59 1.80 -3.10 -21.24
C ALA A 59 1.14 -4.33 -20.62
N LEU A 60 0.58 -4.16 -19.43
CA LEU A 60 -0.17 -5.19 -18.74
C LEU A 60 -1.61 -4.70 -18.55
N VAL A 61 -2.58 -5.52 -18.93
CA VAL A 61 -4.00 -5.28 -18.66
C VAL A 61 -4.43 -6.21 -17.54
N LEU A 62 -4.78 -5.63 -16.38
CA LEU A 62 -5.39 -6.34 -15.27
C LEU A 62 -6.89 -6.02 -15.28
N SER A 63 -7.74 -7.05 -15.32
CA SER A 63 -9.19 -6.91 -15.23
C SER A 63 -9.67 -7.43 -13.88
N HIS A 64 -10.45 -6.62 -13.17
CA HIS A 64 -11.20 -7.01 -11.96
C HIS A 64 -12.50 -7.77 -12.30
N GLY A 65 -12.67 -8.24 -13.54
CA GLY A 65 -13.88 -8.92 -13.98
C GLY A 65 -15.08 -7.97 -13.97
N SER A 66 -16.17 -8.40 -13.33
CA SER A 66 -17.38 -7.58 -13.14
C SER A 66 -17.37 -6.79 -11.83
N LEU A 67 -16.32 -6.89 -11.02
CA LEU A 67 -16.25 -6.15 -9.76
C LEU A 67 -15.92 -4.69 -10.07
N PRO A 68 -16.68 -3.72 -9.52
CA PRO A 68 -16.40 -2.31 -9.72
C PRO A 68 -15.03 -1.96 -9.15
N ALA A 69 -14.25 -1.19 -9.91
CA ALA A 69 -13.00 -0.63 -9.42
C ALA A 69 -13.27 0.27 -8.22
N VAL A 70 -12.34 0.33 -7.26
CA VAL A 70 -12.41 1.34 -6.21
C VAL A 70 -12.28 2.72 -6.85
N GLU A 71 -13.21 3.60 -6.52
CA GLU A 71 -13.30 5.00 -6.97
C GLU A 71 -13.22 5.98 -5.77
N ASP A 72 -13.68 5.59 -4.58
CA ASP A 72 -13.52 6.32 -3.31
C ASP A 72 -12.71 5.47 -2.32
N LEU A 73 -11.51 5.92 -1.95
CA LEU A 73 -10.63 5.23 -1.01
C LEU A 73 -10.43 6.08 0.25
N ARG A 74 -10.85 5.54 1.40
CA ARG A 74 -10.63 6.12 2.72
C ARG A 74 -9.43 5.50 3.40
N ILE A 75 -8.44 6.32 3.73
CA ILE A 75 -7.24 5.91 4.46
C ILE A 75 -7.46 6.25 5.93
N TYR A 76 -7.64 5.22 6.76
CA TYR A 76 -7.92 5.41 8.18
C TYR A 76 -6.67 5.84 8.94
N LEU A 77 -6.80 6.92 9.73
CA LEU A 77 -5.82 7.39 10.69
C LEU A 77 -6.31 7.12 12.10
N ASP A 78 -5.52 6.36 12.87
CA ASP A 78 -5.83 6.04 14.26
C ASP A 78 -5.12 7.05 15.18
N PRO A 79 -5.86 7.96 15.84
CA PRO A 79 -5.27 8.96 16.73
C PRO A 79 -4.59 8.34 17.95
N THR A 80 -4.88 7.08 18.27
CA THR A 80 -4.30 6.33 19.40
C THR A 80 -3.12 5.47 18.99
N HIS A 81 -2.71 5.51 17.72
CA HIS A 81 -1.66 4.62 17.19
C HIS A 81 -0.36 4.67 17.98
N GLU A 82 0.14 5.87 18.25
CA GLU A 82 1.41 6.05 18.98
C GLU A 82 1.26 5.69 20.46
N GLU A 83 0.07 5.93 21.04
CA GLU A 83 -0.22 5.62 22.45
C GLU A 83 -0.08 4.12 22.73
N TYR A 84 -0.69 3.28 21.88
CA TYR A 84 -0.73 1.83 22.09
C TYR A 84 0.31 1.05 21.28
N PHE A 85 1.16 1.72 20.50
CA PHE A 85 2.12 1.06 19.60
C PHE A 85 2.99 0.03 20.32
N ARG A 86 3.49 0.40 21.50
CA ARG A 86 4.41 -0.47 22.26
C ARG A 86 3.73 -1.76 22.72
N ASP A 87 2.43 -1.71 23.02
CA ASP A 87 1.69 -2.89 23.49
C ASP A 87 1.28 -3.77 22.30
N ALA A 88 0.86 -3.17 21.19
CA ALA A 88 0.67 -3.88 19.92
C ALA A 88 1.97 -4.55 19.43
N TYR A 89 3.11 -3.86 19.53
CA TYR A 89 4.42 -4.38 19.12
C TYR A 89 4.82 -5.64 19.90
N LYS A 90 4.60 -5.65 21.22
CA LYS A 90 4.89 -6.84 22.05
C LYS A 90 4.04 -8.04 21.67
N GLY A 91 2.78 -7.83 21.28
CA GLY A 91 1.86 -8.92 20.94
C GLY A 91 2.03 -9.45 19.52
N SER A 92 2.32 -8.57 18.56
CA SER A 92 2.19 -8.88 17.12
C SER A 92 3.35 -8.39 16.26
N HIS A 93 4.39 -7.77 16.83
CA HIS A 93 5.55 -7.24 16.09
C HIS A 93 5.17 -6.27 14.95
N VAL A 94 4.14 -5.44 15.17
CA VAL A 94 3.68 -4.44 14.20
C VAL A 94 4.80 -3.50 13.78
N TYR A 95 4.75 -3.04 12.53
CA TYR A 95 5.70 -2.04 12.05
C TYR A 95 5.30 -0.65 12.51
N GLY A 96 6.24 0.06 13.14
CA GLY A 96 6.06 1.47 13.48
C GLY A 96 6.10 2.31 12.22
N LEU A 97 5.05 3.08 11.97
CA LEU A 97 4.91 3.94 10.80
C LEU A 97 4.39 5.31 11.25
N ASN A 98 4.94 6.36 10.68
CA ASN A 98 4.33 7.69 10.78
C ASN A 98 3.08 7.71 9.88
N GLN A 99 1.91 7.49 10.48
CA GLN A 99 0.67 7.26 9.73
C GLN A 99 0.30 8.44 8.87
N GLU A 100 0.41 9.66 9.40
CA GLU A 100 0.07 10.87 8.66
C GLU A 100 0.95 11.03 7.44
N TYR A 101 2.27 10.83 7.59
CA TYR A 101 3.21 10.88 6.48
C TYR A 101 2.89 9.83 5.41
N TYR A 102 2.71 8.56 5.80
CA TYR A 102 2.47 7.50 4.83
C TYR A 102 1.09 7.61 4.17
N ALA A 103 0.06 8.06 4.89
CA ALA A 103 -1.24 8.35 4.32
C ALA A 103 -1.17 9.50 3.30
N GLU A 104 -0.46 10.57 3.63
CA GLU A 104 -0.23 11.67 2.70
C GLU A 104 0.54 11.21 1.45
N GLN A 105 1.58 10.38 1.62
CA GLN A 105 2.30 9.79 0.50
C GLN A 105 1.37 8.89 -0.34
N ALA A 106 0.53 8.06 0.27
CA ALA A 106 -0.41 7.20 -0.44
C ALA A 106 -1.40 8.02 -1.28
N VAL A 107 -1.99 9.08 -0.73
CA VAL A 107 -2.87 9.99 -1.47
C VAL A 107 -2.14 10.65 -2.64
N LYS A 108 -0.95 11.21 -2.41
CA LYS A 108 -0.14 11.85 -3.47
C LYS A 108 0.25 10.87 -4.56
N MET A 109 0.69 9.67 -4.17
CA MET A 109 1.12 8.62 -5.09
C MET A 109 -0.03 8.07 -5.91
N ALA A 110 -1.24 7.97 -5.34
CA ALA A 110 -2.44 7.59 -6.07
C ALA A 110 -2.80 8.68 -7.10
N SER A 111 -2.76 9.95 -6.69
CA SER A 111 -3.05 11.09 -7.58
C SER A 111 -2.08 11.20 -8.76
N VAL A 112 -0.78 10.97 -8.53
CA VAL A 112 0.24 10.90 -9.61
C VAL A 112 -0.05 9.77 -10.61
N ARG A 113 -0.78 8.73 -10.19
CA ARG A 113 -1.19 7.60 -11.03
C ARG A 113 -2.61 7.75 -11.58
N GLY A 114 -3.22 8.95 -11.49
CA GLY A 114 -4.55 9.24 -12.01
C GLY A 114 -5.71 8.83 -11.10
N PHE A 115 -5.44 8.34 -9.89
CA PHE A 115 -6.48 8.04 -8.90
C PHE A 115 -6.67 9.22 -7.95
N HIS A 116 -7.80 9.92 -8.09
CA HIS A 116 -8.08 11.16 -7.34
C HIS A 116 -9.08 10.99 -6.19
N GLY A 117 -9.65 9.80 -6.01
CA GLY A 117 -10.63 9.52 -4.95
C GLY A 117 -10.03 9.12 -3.61
N ALA A 118 -8.72 9.25 -3.41
CA ALA A 118 -8.06 8.92 -2.14
C ALA A 118 -8.17 10.08 -1.15
N SER A 119 -8.62 9.81 0.08
CA SER A 119 -8.61 10.78 1.17
C SER A 119 -8.39 10.11 2.53
N THR A 120 -7.91 10.87 3.51
CA THR A 120 -7.75 10.37 4.88
C THR A 120 -9.03 10.55 5.69
N CYS A 121 -9.27 9.69 6.67
CA CYS A 121 -10.38 9.83 7.60
C CYS A 121 -10.00 9.44 9.03
N GLY A 122 -10.61 10.11 10.01
CA GLY A 122 -10.55 9.72 11.43
C GLY A 122 -11.62 8.68 11.82
N PRO A 123 -11.70 8.30 13.11
CA PRO A 123 -12.64 7.28 13.59
C PRO A 123 -14.11 7.57 13.28
N ALA A 124 -14.57 8.79 13.58
CA ALA A 124 -15.97 9.17 13.37
C ALA A 124 -16.34 9.21 11.87
N GLU A 125 -15.41 9.67 11.03
CA GLU A 125 -15.59 9.73 9.57
C GLU A 125 -15.59 8.33 8.96
N LEU A 126 -14.73 7.42 9.45
CA LEU A 126 -14.74 6.01 9.04
C LEU A 126 -16.10 5.34 9.35
N SER A 127 -16.57 5.52 10.58
CA SER A 127 -17.87 4.99 11.03
C SER A 127 -19.03 5.55 10.20
N ALA A 128 -19.03 6.85 9.91
CA ALA A 128 -20.02 7.49 9.05
C ALA A 128 -19.96 6.97 7.61
N PHE A 129 -18.77 6.91 7.01
CA PHE A 129 -18.55 6.40 5.67
C PHE A 129 -19.05 4.97 5.49
N LEU A 130 -18.71 4.08 6.43
CA LEU A 130 -19.17 2.70 6.43
C LEU A 130 -20.69 2.60 6.53
N LYS A 131 -21.34 3.39 7.40
CA LYS A 131 -22.81 3.41 7.54
C LYS A 131 -23.51 3.93 6.28
N GLU A 132 -22.96 4.99 5.70
CA GLU A 132 -23.50 5.63 4.49
C GLU A 132 -23.41 4.70 3.28
N THR A 133 -22.31 3.98 3.15
CA THR A 133 -22.02 3.12 1.99
C THR A 133 -22.43 1.65 2.18
N LEU A 134 -22.79 1.21 3.39
CA LEU A 134 -23.24 -0.16 3.66
C LEU A 134 -24.34 -0.67 2.70
N PRO A 135 -25.34 0.12 2.27
CA PRO A 135 -26.35 -0.34 1.33
C PRO A 135 -25.80 -0.73 -0.05
N ASP A 136 -24.72 -0.08 -0.49
CA ASP A 136 -24.02 -0.37 -1.74
C ASP A 136 -22.55 0.10 -1.64
N PRO A 137 -21.63 -0.74 -1.15
CA PRO A 137 -20.22 -0.38 -0.97
C PRO A 137 -19.40 -0.56 -2.26
N SER A 138 -20.07 -0.82 -3.39
CA SER A 138 -19.45 -0.97 -4.70
C SER A 138 -18.59 0.22 -5.06
N GLY A 139 -17.31 -0.03 -5.36
CA GLY A 139 -16.34 1.03 -5.68
C GLY A 139 -15.83 1.83 -4.46
N CYS A 140 -16.22 1.44 -3.25
CA CYS A 140 -15.67 2.01 -2.02
C CYS A 140 -14.54 1.12 -1.46
N GLY A 141 -13.46 1.76 -1.02
CA GLY A 141 -12.30 1.11 -0.44
C GLY A 141 -11.92 1.72 0.90
N ILE A 142 -11.40 0.90 1.80
CA ILE A 142 -10.74 1.35 3.03
C ILE A 142 -9.31 0.82 3.05
N LEU A 143 -8.36 1.70 3.33
CA LEU A 143 -6.97 1.34 3.62
C LEU A 143 -6.69 1.54 5.11
N VAL A 144 -6.35 0.45 5.79
CA VAL A 144 -5.90 0.43 7.18
C VAL A 144 -4.40 0.17 7.19
N MET A 145 -3.64 1.17 7.63
CA MET A 145 -2.18 1.07 7.86
C MET A 145 -1.84 0.93 9.35
N THR A 146 -2.87 0.89 10.17
CA THR A 146 -2.82 0.83 11.63
C THR A 146 -3.00 -0.62 12.08
N TYR A 147 -2.80 -0.91 13.37
CA TYR A 147 -3.05 -2.25 13.91
C TYR A 147 -4.44 -2.43 14.52
N SER A 148 -5.23 -1.36 14.61
CA SER A 148 -6.50 -1.30 15.33
C SER A 148 -7.57 -0.52 14.58
N LEU A 149 -8.82 -0.89 14.82
CA LEU A 149 -10.01 -0.14 14.41
C LEU A 149 -10.74 0.39 15.66
N PRO A 150 -11.56 1.45 15.54
CA PRO A 150 -12.36 1.92 16.66
C PRO A 150 -13.52 0.94 16.95
N ALA A 151 -13.91 0.82 18.21
CA ALA A 151 -14.90 -0.17 18.67
C ALA A 151 -16.30 -0.03 18.04
N ASP A 152 -16.65 1.14 17.54
CA ASP A 152 -17.91 1.37 16.82
C ASP A 152 -17.88 0.86 15.37
N VAL A 153 -16.69 0.55 14.86
CA VAL A 153 -16.44 -0.06 13.55
C VAL A 153 -16.16 -1.56 13.68
N TYR A 154 -15.37 -1.96 14.69
CA TYR A 154 -14.96 -3.33 14.95
C TYR A 154 -14.70 -3.58 16.43
N ALA A 155 -15.32 -4.62 16.99
CA ALA A 155 -15.15 -5.07 18.37
C ALA A 155 -14.96 -6.61 18.45
N GLY A 156 -14.63 -7.27 17.33
CA GLY A 156 -14.38 -8.71 17.27
C GLY A 156 -15.61 -9.58 17.04
N ASN A 157 -16.70 -9.04 16.51
CA ASN A 157 -17.92 -9.78 16.22
C ASN A 157 -18.20 -9.86 14.71
N GLY A 158 -18.79 -10.98 14.28
CA GLY A 158 -19.15 -11.19 12.87
C GLY A 158 -20.27 -10.28 12.34
N SER A 159 -20.92 -9.51 13.21
CA SER A 159 -21.93 -8.50 12.90
C SER A 159 -21.42 -7.05 13.04
N ASP A 160 -20.12 -6.87 13.26
CA ASP A 160 -19.52 -5.54 13.33
C ASP A 160 -19.64 -4.82 11.98
N LEU A 161 -19.67 -3.49 12.03
CA LEU A 161 -19.95 -2.65 10.87
C LEU A 161 -18.99 -2.92 9.70
N ILE A 162 -17.68 -3.03 9.96
CA ILE A 162 -16.70 -3.33 8.90
C ILE A 162 -16.90 -4.72 8.30
N ILE A 163 -17.34 -5.70 9.09
CA ILE A 163 -17.54 -7.08 8.64
C ILE A 163 -18.74 -7.15 7.71
N GLU A 164 -19.87 -6.55 8.10
CA GLU A 164 -21.06 -6.47 7.25
C GLU A 164 -20.78 -5.66 5.98
N TRP A 165 -20.00 -4.59 6.06
CA TRP A 165 -19.62 -3.77 4.91
C TRP A 165 -18.74 -4.53 3.90
N VAL A 166 -17.74 -5.29 4.37
CA VAL A 166 -16.93 -6.15 3.49
C VAL A 166 -17.80 -7.24 2.85
N LYS A 167 -18.69 -7.89 3.60
CA LYS A 167 -19.63 -8.88 3.05
C LYS A 167 -20.56 -8.30 1.99
N ALA A 168 -20.94 -7.03 2.13
CA ALA A 168 -21.76 -6.31 1.17
C ALA A 168 -21.02 -5.91 -0.12
N GLY A 169 -19.69 -6.14 -0.20
CA GLY A 169 -18.89 -5.92 -1.41
C GLY A 169 -17.85 -4.81 -1.30
N GLY A 170 -17.66 -4.23 -0.11
CA GLY A 170 -16.64 -3.21 0.11
C GLY A 170 -15.22 -3.77 0.05
N THR A 171 -14.28 -2.97 -0.42
CA THR A 171 -12.87 -3.39 -0.54
C THR A 171 -12.05 -2.98 0.67
N LEU A 172 -11.38 -3.93 1.31
CA LEU A 172 -10.50 -3.67 2.47
C LEU A 172 -9.04 -3.97 2.11
N PHE A 173 -8.20 -2.94 2.20
CA PHE A 173 -6.75 -3.04 2.15
C PHE A 173 -6.21 -2.95 3.58
N TRP A 174 -5.42 -3.93 3.99
CA TRP A 174 -4.85 -4.01 5.33
C TRP A 174 -3.35 -4.16 5.29
N MET A 175 -2.63 -3.38 6.09
CA MET A 175 -1.17 -3.35 6.12
C MET A 175 -0.64 -3.33 7.55
N SER A 176 0.61 -3.77 7.71
CA SER A 176 1.46 -3.52 8.89
C SER A 176 1.08 -4.24 10.20
N SER A 177 0.05 -5.08 10.19
CA SER A 177 -0.34 -5.93 11.32
C SER A 177 -1.18 -7.14 10.89
N GLU A 178 -1.42 -8.06 11.83
CA GLU A 178 -2.46 -9.07 11.68
C GLU A 178 -3.86 -8.43 11.62
N ILE A 179 -4.58 -8.69 10.54
CA ILE A 179 -5.93 -8.16 10.34
C ILE A 179 -6.88 -8.61 11.46
N GLY A 180 -7.65 -7.64 11.98
CA GLY A 180 -8.64 -7.89 13.02
C GLY A 180 -8.06 -8.24 14.39
N ARG A 181 -6.74 -8.11 14.62
CA ARG A 181 -6.15 -8.49 15.90
C ARG A 181 -6.52 -7.55 17.06
N TYR A 182 -6.70 -6.26 16.78
CA TYR A 182 -7.02 -5.29 17.81
C TYR A 182 -8.17 -4.37 17.45
N TYR A 183 -8.84 -3.87 18.50
CA TYR A 183 -9.66 -2.67 18.44
C TYR A 183 -9.34 -1.74 19.60
N VAL A 184 -9.76 -0.48 19.49
CA VAL A 184 -9.59 0.52 20.54
C VAL A 184 -10.94 1.10 20.97
N ASP A 185 -11.11 1.28 22.29
CA ASP A 185 -12.22 2.02 22.88
C ASP A 185 -11.73 2.95 24.00
N GLY A 186 -12.67 3.59 24.72
CA GLY A 186 -12.34 4.50 25.82
C GLY A 186 -11.64 3.86 27.04
N SER A 187 -11.53 2.53 27.08
CA SER A 187 -10.79 1.78 28.11
C SER A 187 -9.41 1.29 27.66
N GLY A 188 -9.11 1.36 26.36
CA GLY A 188 -7.78 1.12 25.80
C GLY A 188 -7.78 0.21 24.58
N LEU A 189 -6.62 -0.40 24.33
CA LEU A 189 -6.40 -1.39 23.28
C LEU A 189 -6.86 -2.78 23.74
N HIS A 190 -7.67 -3.44 22.93
CA HIS A 190 -8.19 -4.79 23.19
C HIS A 190 -7.76 -5.76 22.11
N GLU A 191 -7.26 -6.91 22.53
CA GLU A 191 -6.93 -8.02 21.63
C GLU A 191 -8.18 -8.86 21.36
N VAL A 192 -8.38 -9.25 20.10
CA VAL A 192 -9.42 -10.18 19.66
C VAL A 192 -8.75 -11.50 19.25
N PRO A 193 -8.73 -12.51 20.14
CA PRO A 193 -8.13 -13.80 19.82
C PRO A 193 -8.79 -14.43 18.59
N GLY A 194 -8.01 -14.70 17.55
CA GLY A 194 -8.52 -15.29 16.31
C GLY A 194 -9.33 -14.34 15.43
N GLY A 195 -9.31 -13.02 15.68
CA GLY A 195 -10.09 -12.02 14.93
C GLY A 195 -9.88 -12.05 13.42
N GLN A 196 -8.70 -12.44 12.93
CA GLN A 196 -8.43 -12.61 11.50
C GLN A 196 -9.40 -13.57 10.80
N GLY A 197 -9.96 -14.56 11.53
CA GLY A 197 -10.91 -15.52 10.97
C GLY A 197 -12.24 -14.89 10.56
N LEU A 198 -12.58 -13.72 11.12
CA LEU A 198 -13.77 -12.96 10.70
C LEU A 198 -13.61 -12.37 9.30
N PHE A 199 -12.37 -12.12 8.87
CA PHE A 199 -12.03 -11.55 7.57
C PHE A 199 -11.60 -12.61 6.55
N LEU A 200 -10.82 -13.60 7.00
CA LEU A 200 -10.10 -14.54 6.12
C LEU A 200 -10.61 -15.99 6.23
N GLY A 201 -11.58 -16.27 7.12
CA GLY A 201 -12.04 -17.63 7.41
C GLY A 201 -10.93 -18.48 8.03
N ASP A 202 -10.67 -19.65 7.46
CA ASP A 202 -9.63 -20.56 7.95
C ASP A 202 -8.21 -20.16 7.55
N LYS A 203 -8.07 -19.19 6.63
CA LYS A 203 -6.75 -18.70 6.21
C LYS A 203 -6.14 -17.83 7.30
N LYS A 204 -4.81 -17.88 7.43
CA LYS A 204 -4.04 -17.07 8.38
C LYS A 204 -2.97 -16.28 7.69
N VAL A 205 -2.77 -15.05 8.13
CA VAL A 205 -1.67 -14.23 7.63
C VAL A 205 -0.32 -14.79 8.09
N ASN A 206 0.74 -14.49 7.34
CA ASN A 206 2.09 -14.81 7.74
C ASN A 206 2.51 -13.99 8.97
N THR A 207 2.81 -14.65 10.09
CA THR A 207 3.33 -13.99 11.30
C THR A 207 4.83 -14.18 11.50
N SER A 208 5.51 -14.82 10.54
CA SER A 208 6.94 -15.11 10.59
C SER A 208 7.74 -14.22 9.62
N PRO A 209 8.94 -13.76 9.98
CA PRO A 209 9.79 -13.02 9.06
C PRO A 209 10.12 -13.86 7.82
N ARG A 210 9.66 -13.40 6.66
CA ARG A 210 9.86 -14.05 5.35
C ARG A 210 10.12 -12.97 4.31
N THR A 211 10.85 -13.33 3.27
CA THR A 211 11.30 -12.39 2.24
C THR A 211 10.89 -12.90 0.86
N SER A 212 10.40 -12.00 0.02
CA SER A 212 9.93 -12.31 -1.33
C SER A 212 11.08 -12.40 -2.33
N ASP A 213 11.71 -13.58 -2.43
CA ASP A 213 12.89 -13.77 -3.30
C ASP A 213 12.61 -14.59 -4.56
N ARG A 214 11.45 -15.25 -4.65
CA ARG A 214 11.06 -16.07 -5.80
C ARG A 214 10.01 -15.35 -6.64
N PRO A 215 10.10 -15.37 -7.97
CA PRO A 215 9.01 -14.90 -8.81
C PRO A 215 7.70 -15.61 -8.47
N SER A 216 6.62 -14.85 -8.20
CA SER A 216 5.28 -15.42 -7.98
C SER A 216 4.42 -15.45 -9.24
N SER A 217 4.83 -14.73 -10.31
CA SER A 217 4.14 -14.71 -11.60
C SER A 217 5.06 -14.20 -12.72
N ASP A 218 4.63 -14.29 -13.98
CA ASP A 218 5.37 -13.66 -15.09
C ASP A 218 5.41 -12.11 -14.98
N LEU A 219 4.61 -11.53 -14.07
CA LEU A 219 4.54 -10.10 -13.76
C LEU A 219 5.61 -9.64 -12.77
N THR A 220 6.36 -10.56 -12.19
CA THR A 220 7.46 -10.31 -11.24
C THR A 220 8.45 -9.26 -11.75
N GLY A 221 8.83 -9.32 -13.02
CA GLY A 221 9.83 -8.42 -13.61
C GLY A 221 9.37 -6.97 -13.73
N ALA A 222 8.07 -6.72 -13.76
CA ALA A 222 7.49 -5.38 -13.89
C ALA A 222 7.36 -4.65 -12.55
N LEU A 223 7.25 -5.39 -11.44
CA LEU A 223 6.86 -4.82 -10.15
C LEU A 223 8.04 -4.48 -9.22
N SER A 224 9.29 -4.87 -9.53
CA SER A 224 10.49 -4.54 -8.72
C SER A 224 10.33 -4.79 -7.20
N MET A 225 9.49 -5.76 -6.80
CA MET A 225 9.18 -6.08 -5.39
C MET A 225 10.05 -7.22 -4.84
N ARG A 226 11.26 -7.39 -5.38
CA ARG A 226 12.17 -8.41 -4.88
C ARG A 226 12.64 -8.03 -3.48
N SER A 227 12.76 -9.03 -2.62
CA SER A 227 13.23 -8.88 -1.25
C SER A 227 12.34 -7.97 -0.39
N SER A 228 11.04 -7.89 -0.71
CA SER A 228 10.04 -7.31 0.17
C SER A 228 9.77 -8.24 1.35
N ASN A 229 9.46 -7.65 2.48
CA ASN A 229 9.03 -8.38 3.65
C ASN A 229 7.60 -8.92 3.44
N LEU A 230 7.39 -10.19 3.74
CA LEU A 230 6.10 -10.89 3.60
C LEU A 230 5.34 -10.98 4.93
N MET A 231 5.77 -10.31 6.00
CA MET A 231 5.04 -10.29 7.26
C MET A 231 3.63 -9.70 7.06
N PHE A 232 2.65 -10.37 7.65
CA PHE A 232 1.20 -10.14 7.55
C PHE A 232 0.56 -10.32 6.17
N SER A 233 1.30 -10.84 5.19
CA SER A 233 0.70 -11.19 3.90
C SER A 233 -0.29 -12.36 4.04
N ILE A 234 -1.31 -12.36 3.19
CA ILE A 234 -2.30 -13.43 3.10
C ILE A 234 -1.70 -14.58 2.27
N PRO A 235 -2.03 -15.86 2.57
CA PRO A 235 -1.60 -16.98 1.76
C PRO A 235 -2.03 -16.83 0.31
N SER A 236 -1.11 -17.12 -0.60
CA SER A 236 -1.37 -17.09 -2.06
C SER A 236 -2.29 -18.21 -2.55
N GLU A 237 -2.51 -19.24 -1.72
CA GLU A 237 -3.49 -20.30 -2.03
C GLU A 237 -4.92 -19.75 -2.05
N GLY A 238 -5.53 -19.79 -3.24
CA GLY A 238 -6.90 -19.37 -3.48
C GLY A 238 -7.08 -17.88 -3.76
N GLY A 239 -6.03 -17.19 -4.23
CA GLY A 239 -6.02 -15.76 -4.56
C GLY A 239 -5.13 -15.42 -5.76
N LEU A 240 -5.15 -14.17 -6.21
CA LEU A 240 -4.21 -13.69 -7.24
C LEU A 240 -2.89 -13.26 -6.56
N ALA A 241 -1.79 -13.91 -6.93
CA ALA A 241 -0.46 -13.56 -6.44
C ALA A 241 0.34 -12.77 -7.49
N LEU A 242 0.83 -11.57 -7.13
CA LEU A 242 1.69 -10.73 -7.99
C LEU A 242 3.02 -10.40 -7.31
N GLY A 243 4.05 -10.10 -8.12
CA GLY A 243 5.36 -9.66 -7.62
C GLY A 243 6.29 -10.83 -7.29
N PHE A 244 6.88 -10.84 -6.10
CA PHE A 244 7.72 -11.94 -5.62
C PHE A 244 7.02 -12.65 -4.45
N GLY A 245 7.45 -13.85 -4.10
CA GLY A 245 6.93 -14.62 -2.98
C GLY A 245 7.98 -15.59 -2.44
N ASP A 246 7.56 -16.47 -1.54
CA ASP A 246 8.38 -17.55 -1.00
C ASP A 246 7.85 -18.96 -1.34
N GLY A 247 6.67 -19.03 -1.96
CA GLY A 247 5.95 -20.26 -2.32
C GLY A 247 4.66 -20.45 -1.55
N GLU A 248 4.48 -19.75 -0.42
CA GLU A 248 3.25 -19.77 0.39
C GLU A 248 2.59 -18.37 0.38
N TYR A 249 3.41 -17.32 0.44
CA TYR A 249 3.00 -15.92 0.46
C TYR A 249 3.60 -15.14 -0.71
N SER A 250 2.98 -14.01 -1.05
CA SER A 250 3.42 -13.10 -2.11
C SER A 250 3.37 -11.64 -1.66
N SER A 251 4.19 -10.80 -2.29
CA SER A 251 4.27 -9.37 -2.00
C SER A 251 2.96 -8.64 -2.26
N ILE A 252 2.16 -9.18 -3.19
CA ILE A 252 0.77 -8.79 -3.42
C ILE A 252 -0.05 -10.07 -3.50
N ALA A 253 -1.10 -10.17 -2.70
CA ALA A 253 -2.08 -11.23 -2.72
C ALA A 253 -3.49 -10.62 -2.63
N PHE A 254 -4.40 -11.10 -3.46
CA PHE A 254 -5.83 -10.75 -3.47
C PHE A 254 -6.67 -11.96 -3.12
#